data_AF-A0A449A4U7-F1
#
_entry.id   AF-A0A449A4U7-F1
#
_cell.length_a   1.000
_cell.length_b   1.000
_cell.length_c   1.000
_cell.angle_alpha   90.00
_cell.angle_beta   90.00
_cell.angle_gamma   90.00
#
_symmetry.space_group_name_H-M   'P 1'
#
loop_
_entity.id
_entity.type
_entity.pdbx_description
1 polymer ?
#
loop_
_entity_poly.entity_id
_entity_poly.type
_entity_poly.pdbx_seq_one_letter_code
_entity_poly.pdbx_strand_id
1 'polypeptide(L)'
;MSQNNLKTIKIFEAFSGIGSQYQALKNISKKLNIKPVSLGYIEWYIDAIVAYEIMHNKQREPEQKKTKEEMANILSQFSFSTDSKKAVLEKYFYRIKEEKLRQLFPYLKDFISFNNKTETQISLQDKGRERERERERAAILQH
;
A
#
# COMPACT_ATOMS: atom_id res chain seq x y z
N MET A 1 -11.33 -34.20 -15.34
CA MET A 1 -11.72 -32.93 -14.70
C MET A 1 -10.57 -31.94 -14.92
N SER A 2 -10.72 -30.91 -15.76
CA SER A 2 -9.65 -29.92 -15.97
C SER A 2 -9.48 -29.10 -14.69
N GLN A 3 -8.26 -29.03 -14.15
CA GLN A 3 -7.95 -28.08 -13.09
C GLN A 3 -8.23 -26.67 -13.62
N ASN A 4 -9.28 -26.03 -13.10
CA ASN A 4 -9.63 -24.66 -13.46
C ASN A 4 -8.59 -23.74 -12.80
N ASN A 5 -7.47 -23.49 -13.49
CA ASN A 5 -6.35 -22.76 -12.91
C ASN A 5 -6.75 -21.30 -12.65
N LEU A 6 -6.89 -20.95 -11.37
CA LEU A 6 -7.20 -19.60 -10.91
C LEU A 6 -6.06 -18.64 -11.29
N LYS A 7 -6.32 -17.67 -12.16
CA LYS A 7 -5.28 -16.74 -12.63
C LYS A 7 -5.06 -15.63 -11.61
N THR A 8 -3.85 -15.54 -11.04
CA THR A 8 -3.50 -14.45 -10.12
C THR A 8 -3.22 -13.16 -10.89
N ILE A 9 -3.88 -12.07 -10.51
CA ILE A 9 -3.64 -10.72 -11.05
C ILE A 9 -3.06 -9.87 -9.92
N LYS A 10 -1.80 -9.47 -10.09
CA LYS A 10 -1.13 -8.57 -9.16
C LYS A 10 -1.38 -7.13 -9.60
N ILE A 11 -1.77 -6.26 -8.69
CA ILE A 11 -2.05 -4.85 -8.97
C ILE A 11 -1.25 -3.94 -8.03
N PHE A 12 -0.71 -2.86 -8.57
CA PHE A 12 -0.19 -1.73 -7.80
C PHE A 12 -0.94 -0.48 -8.26
N GLU A 13 -1.47 0.30 -7.33
CA GLU A 13 -2.37 1.43 -7.63
C GLU A 13 -1.68 2.76 -7.35
N ALA A 14 -1.44 3.58 -8.38
CA ALA A 14 -0.96 4.96 -8.19
C ALA A 14 -2.15 5.93 -8.18
N PHE A 15 -2.18 6.86 -7.22
CA PHE A 15 -3.32 7.75 -6.98
C PHE A 15 -4.61 6.95 -6.76
N SER A 16 -4.52 5.97 -5.85
CA SER A 16 -5.55 4.95 -5.66
C SER A 16 -6.90 5.50 -5.22
N GLY A 17 -6.91 6.70 -4.62
CA GLY A 17 -8.06 7.18 -3.88
C GLY A 17 -8.47 6.13 -2.84
N ILE A 18 -9.76 5.80 -2.84
CA ILE A 18 -10.33 4.79 -1.93
C ILE A 18 -10.20 3.34 -2.44
N GLY A 19 -9.49 3.09 -3.55
CA GLY A 19 -9.24 1.74 -4.07
C GLY A 19 -10.28 1.21 -5.07
N SER A 20 -10.84 2.10 -5.90
CA SER A 20 -11.84 1.70 -6.89
C SER A 20 -11.32 0.67 -7.90
N GLN A 21 -10.02 0.69 -8.22
CA GLN A 21 -9.41 -0.25 -9.16
C GLN A 21 -9.35 -1.66 -8.54
N TYR A 22 -8.86 -1.78 -7.30
CA TYR A 22 -8.86 -3.06 -6.58
C TYR A 22 -10.26 -3.58 -6.31
N GLN A 23 -11.21 -2.71 -5.96
CA GLN A 23 -12.60 -3.11 -5.77
C GLN A 23 -13.23 -3.63 -7.07
N ALA A 24 -12.97 -2.99 -8.21
CA ALA A 24 -13.46 -3.45 -9.51
C ALA A 24 -12.93 -4.87 -9.84
N LEU A 25 -11.64 -5.11 -9.60
CA LEU A 25 -11.05 -6.45 -9.76
C LEU A 25 -11.69 -7.49 -8.84
N LYS A 26 -11.95 -7.16 -7.57
CA LYS A 26 -12.66 -8.05 -6.64
C LYS A 26 -14.06 -8.39 -7.16
N ASN A 27 -14.80 -7.41 -7.66
CA ASN A 27 -16.16 -7.60 -8.16
C ASN A 27 -16.23 -8.59 -9.34
N ILE A 28 -15.28 -8.53 -10.28
CA ILE A 28 -15.26 -9.40 -11.46
C ILE A 28 -14.49 -10.71 -11.25
N SER A 29 -13.86 -10.88 -10.07
CA SER A 29 -12.90 -11.95 -9.81
C SER A 29 -13.44 -13.36 -10.06
N LYS A 30 -14.64 -13.64 -9.52
CA LYS A 30 -15.33 -14.93 -9.68
C LYS A 30 -15.73 -15.19 -11.13
N LYS A 31 -16.24 -14.16 -11.81
CA LYS A 31 -16.69 -14.27 -13.22
C LYS A 31 -15.53 -14.62 -14.15
N LEU A 32 -14.36 -14.06 -13.89
CA LEU A 32 -13.17 -14.23 -14.74
C LEU A 32 -12.20 -15.32 -14.24
N ASN A 33 -12.56 -16.05 -13.18
CA ASN A 33 -11.69 -17.01 -12.50
C ASN A 33 -10.29 -16.41 -12.20
N ILE A 34 -10.26 -15.18 -11.66
CA ILE A 34 -9.03 -14.48 -11.27
C ILE A 34 -8.94 -14.29 -9.75
N LYS A 35 -7.71 -14.19 -9.25
CA LYS A 35 -7.40 -13.82 -7.87
C LYS A 35 -6.64 -12.48 -7.84
N PRO A 36 -7.32 -11.37 -7.55
CA PRO A 36 -6.66 -10.07 -7.38
C PRO A 36 -5.78 -10.05 -6.12
N VAL A 37 -4.54 -9.59 -6.25
CA VAL A 37 -3.58 -9.42 -5.16
C VAL A 37 -3.03 -8.00 -5.25
N SER A 38 -3.34 -7.17 -4.25
CA SER A 38 -2.70 -5.85 -4.14
C SER A 38 -1.24 -6.02 -3.73
N LEU A 39 -0.34 -5.39 -4.47
CA LEU A 39 1.08 -5.29 -4.16
C LEU A 39 1.39 -4.04 -3.36
N GLY A 40 0.56 -3.00 -3.41
CA GLY A 40 0.91 -1.68 -2.91
C GLY A 40 -0.02 -0.63 -3.52
N TYR A 41 -0.07 0.53 -2.89
CA TYR A 41 -0.77 1.68 -3.45
C TYR A 41 -0.10 2.99 -3.04
N ILE A 42 -0.18 4.00 -3.90
CA ILE A 42 0.31 5.35 -3.64
C ILE A 42 -0.91 6.26 -3.49
N GLU A 43 -1.01 6.87 -2.32
CA GLU A 43 -1.97 7.90 -2.02
C GLU A 43 -1.34 8.83 -0.97
N TRP A 44 -1.70 10.10 -1.00
CA TRP A 44 -1.22 11.09 -0.03
C TRP A 44 -2.36 11.77 0.72
N TYR A 45 -3.60 11.67 0.24
CA TYR A 45 -4.77 12.20 0.91
C TYR A 45 -5.17 11.30 2.08
N ILE A 46 -5.07 11.84 3.30
CA ILE A 46 -5.28 11.10 4.56
C ILE A 46 -6.62 10.37 4.58
N ASP A 47 -7.71 11.04 4.21
CA ASP A 47 -9.04 10.43 4.31
C ASP A 47 -9.23 9.33 3.26
N ALA A 48 -8.61 9.45 2.09
CA ALA A 48 -8.61 8.39 1.09
C ALA A 48 -7.82 7.16 1.54
N ILE A 49 -6.65 7.36 2.16
CA ILE A 49 -5.85 6.25 2.74
C ILE A 49 -6.66 5.52 3.82
N VAL A 50 -7.26 6.26 4.74
CA VAL A 50 -8.07 5.67 5.82
C VAL A 50 -9.26 4.90 5.24
N ALA A 51 -9.98 5.47 4.27
CA ALA A 51 -11.09 4.79 3.60
C ALA A 51 -10.63 3.53 2.87
N TYR A 52 -9.51 3.59 2.14
CA TYR A 52 -8.92 2.43 1.46
C TYR A 52 -8.62 1.31 2.46
N GLU A 53 -7.92 1.61 3.56
CA GLU A 53 -7.57 0.62 4.58
C GLU A 53 -8.81 -0.04 5.20
N ILE A 54 -9.85 0.74 5.48
CA ILE A 54 -11.12 0.22 6.02
C ILE A 54 -11.82 -0.68 5.00
N MET A 55 -11.88 -0.27 3.73
CA MET A 55 -12.61 -1.00 2.68
C MET A 55 -11.91 -2.26 2.20
N HIS A 56 -10.58 -2.29 2.23
CA HIS A 56 -9.81 -3.33 1.54
C HIS A 56 -8.91 -4.16 2.43
N ASN A 57 -8.56 -3.67 3.62
CA ASN A 57 -7.73 -4.36 4.58
C ASN A 57 -8.54 -4.71 5.84
N LYS A 58 -8.11 -4.24 7.01
CA LYS A 58 -8.75 -4.54 8.29
C LYS A 58 -9.10 -3.24 9.00
N GLN A 59 -10.27 -3.22 9.61
CA GLN A 59 -10.61 -2.20 10.59
C GLN A 59 -9.63 -2.26 11.77
N ARG A 60 -9.29 -1.10 12.32
CA ARG A 60 -8.32 -0.95 13.38
C ARG A 60 -8.94 -0.26 14.58
N GLU A 61 -8.56 -0.74 15.75
CA GLU A 61 -8.82 -0.03 16.99
C GLU A 61 -7.87 1.17 17.13
N PRO A 62 -8.28 2.25 17.81
CA PRO A 62 -7.41 3.40 18.06
C PRO A 62 -6.14 3.01 18.82
N GLU A 63 -5.01 3.65 18.49
CA GLU A 63 -3.72 3.41 19.15
C GLU A 63 -3.76 3.78 20.64
N GLN A 64 -3.37 2.85 21.51
CA GLN A 64 -3.41 3.00 22.98
C GLN A 64 -2.03 3.06 23.62
N LYS A 65 -0.99 2.55 22.97
CA LYS A 65 0.32 2.34 23.59
C LYS A 65 1.26 3.50 23.38
N LYS A 66 1.19 4.14 22.21
CA LYS A 66 2.08 5.26 21.86
C LYS A 66 1.60 6.57 22.45
N THR A 67 2.55 7.44 22.78
CA THR A 67 2.26 8.84 23.12
C THR A 67 1.87 9.61 21.86
N LYS A 68 1.21 10.76 22.05
CA LYS A 68 0.88 11.67 20.94
C LYS A 68 2.12 12.09 20.15
N GLU A 69 3.20 12.38 20.85
CA GLU A 69 4.46 12.83 20.26
C GLU A 69 5.12 11.73 19.43
N GLU A 70 5.15 10.49 19.93
CA GLU A 70 5.67 9.35 19.16
C GLU A 70 4.87 9.12 17.87
N MET A 71 3.54 9.18 17.94
CA MET A 71 2.68 9.03 16.75
C MET A 71 2.93 10.16 15.74
N ALA A 72 3.02 11.40 16.22
CA ALA A 72 3.27 12.56 15.37
C ALA A 72 4.67 12.52 14.74
N ASN A 73 5.70 12.14 15.50
CA ASN A 73 7.07 11.97 15.01
C ASN A 73 7.13 10.98 13.84
N ILE A 74 6.45 9.84 13.95
CA ILE A 74 6.42 8.81 12.89
C ILE A 74 5.74 9.35 11.63
N LEU A 75 4.55 9.94 11.77
CA LEU A 75 3.75 10.36 10.61
C LEU A 75 4.34 11.60 9.91
N SER A 76 5.02 12.49 10.64
CA SER A 76 5.60 13.73 10.08
C SER A 76 6.82 13.47 9.20
N GLN A 77 7.35 12.25 9.16
CA GLN A 77 8.41 11.83 8.24
C GLN A 77 7.92 11.63 6.80
N PHE A 78 6.60 11.64 6.58
CA PHE A 78 5.97 11.36 5.30
C PHE A 78 5.15 12.56 4.81
N SER A 79 5.01 12.68 3.49
CA SER A 79 4.21 13.73 2.86
C SER A 79 2.75 13.29 2.75
N PHE A 80 1.89 13.90 3.56
CA PHE A 80 0.45 13.70 3.52
C PHE A 80 -0.28 14.98 3.13
N SER A 81 -1.55 14.85 2.75
CA SER A 81 -2.46 15.95 2.42
C SER A 81 -3.80 15.79 3.13
N THR A 82 -4.43 16.90 3.50
CA THR A 82 -5.81 16.95 4.02
C THR A 82 -6.82 17.45 2.98
N ASP A 83 -6.36 17.91 1.82
CA ASP A 83 -7.21 18.49 0.78
C ASP A 83 -6.93 17.92 -0.62
N SER A 84 -6.15 16.83 -0.67
CA SER A 84 -5.60 16.16 -1.86
C SER A 84 -4.77 17.03 -2.81
N LYS A 85 -4.47 18.28 -2.41
CA LYS A 85 -3.83 19.29 -3.27
C LYS A 85 -2.52 19.79 -2.71
N LYS A 86 -2.43 19.96 -1.39
CA LYS A 86 -1.27 20.52 -0.69
C LYS A 86 -0.80 19.59 0.40
N ALA A 87 0.52 19.51 0.56
CA ALA A 87 1.11 18.82 1.70
C ALA A 87 0.72 19.52 3.01
N VAL A 88 0.49 18.73 4.05
CA VAL A 88 0.32 19.25 5.41
C VAL A 88 1.63 19.85 5.92
N LEU A 89 1.53 20.82 6.83
CA LEU A 89 2.70 21.36 7.51
C LEU A 89 3.37 20.27 8.38
N GLU A 90 4.69 20.35 8.57
CA GLU A 90 5.45 19.44 9.45
C GLU A 90 4.82 19.30 10.84
N LYS A 91 4.31 20.41 11.40
CA LYS A 91 3.69 20.41 12.74
C LYS A 91 2.23 19.91 12.75
N TYR A 92 1.69 19.44 11.63
CA TYR A 92 0.28 19.08 11.50
C TYR A 92 -0.13 18.02 12.53
N PHE A 93 0.56 16.87 12.57
CA PHE A 93 0.18 15.76 13.46
C PHE A 93 0.34 16.11 14.96
N TYR A 94 1.25 17.01 15.31
CA TYR A 94 1.39 17.52 16.68
C TYR A 94 0.20 18.41 17.10
N ARG A 95 -0.41 19.12 16.14
CA ARG A 95 -1.50 20.06 16.39
C ARG A 95 -2.87 19.40 16.44
N ILE A 96 -3.04 18.22 15.85
CA ILE A 96 -4.36 17.56 15.87
C ILE A 96 -4.71 17.09 17.29
N LYS A 97 -6.01 17.00 17.60
CA LYS A 97 -6.48 16.44 18.87
C LYS A 97 -5.98 15.00 19.01
N GLU A 98 -5.49 14.65 20.19
CA GLU A 98 -4.89 13.34 20.44
C GLU A 98 -5.84 12.18 20.12
N GLU A 99 -7.10 12.30 20.51
CA GLU A 99 -8.15 11.32 20.19
C GLU A 99 -8.25 11.04 18.69
N LYS A 100 -8.28 12.10 17.86
CA LYS A 100 -8.29 11.96 16.40
C LYS A 100 -6.98 11.32 15.90
N LEU A 101 -5.84 11.69 16.46
CA LEU A 101 -4.55 11.07 16.08
C LEU A 101 -4.54 9.57 16.38
N ARG A 102 -5.02 9.17 17.55
CA ARG A 102 -5.12 7.75 17.94
C ARG A 102 -5.97 6.95 16.97
N GLN A 103 -7.06 7.53 16.47
CA GLN A 103 -7.92 6.89 15.47
C GLN A 103 -7.25 6.77 14.09
N LEU A 104 -6.56 7.82 13.63
CA LEU A 104 -5.94 7.84 12.30
C LEU A 104 -4.65 7.02 12.21
N PHE A 105 -3.84 7.07 13.27
CA PHE A 105 -2.49 6.51 13.30
C PHE A 105 -2.38 5.05 12.83
N PRO A 106 -3.21 4.09 13.28
CA PRO A 106 -3.04 2.69 12.87
C PRO A 106 -3.21 2.50 11.35
N TYR A 107 -4.13 3.24 10.73
CA TYR A 107 -4.36 3.17 9.28
C TYR A 107 -3.18 3.75 8.49
N LEU A 108 -2.71 4.95 8.85
CA LEU A 108 -1.59 5.60 8.17
C LEU A 108 -0.28 4.82 8.37
N LYS A 109 -0.07 4.24 9.55
CA LYS A 109 1.09 3.40 9.84
C LYS A 109 1.08 2.11 9.02
N ASP A 110 -0.07 1.47 8.85
CA ASP A 110 -0.20 0.27 8.04
C ASP A 110 0.05 0.56 6.57
N PHE A 111 -0.50 1.67 6.04
CA PHE A 111 -0.20 2.16 4.70
C PHE A 111 1.32 2.29 4.46
N ILE A 112 2.03 3.00 5.36
CA ILE A 112 3.49 3.15 5.30
C ILE A 112 4.18 1.79 5.36
N SER A 113 3.79 0.94 6.32
CA SER A 113 4.44 -0.36 6.56
C SER A 113 4.24 -1.33 5.41
N PHE A 114 3.08 -1.30 4.76
CA PHE A 114 2.75 -2.13 3.62
C PHE A 114 3.61 -1.74 2.42
N ASN A 115 3.67 -0.45 2.08
CA ASN A 115 4.46 0.03 0.95
C ASN A 115 5.96 -0.16 1.14
N ASN A 116 6.50 0.05 2.36
CA ASN A 116 7.92 -0.21 2.64
C ASN A 116 8.30 -1.70 2.56
N LYS A 117 7.38 -2.60 2.94
CA LYS A 117 7.58 -4.05 2.76
C LYS A 117 7.57 -4.44 1.29
N THR A 118 6.70 -3.81 0.50
CA THR A 118 6.63 -4.03 -0.94
C THR A 118 7.92 -3.60 -1.63
N GLU A 119 8.50 -2.46 -1.29
CA GLU A 119 9.81 -2.04 -1.84
C GLU A 119 10.92 -3.07 -1.57
N THR A 120 10.93 -3.65 -0.36
CA THR A 120 11.89 -4.69 0.02
C THR A 120 11.67 -5.99 -0.77
N GLN A 121 10.42 -6.41 -0.99
CA GLN A 121 10.12 -7.62 -1.76
C GLN A 121 10.34 -7.46 -3.26
N ILE A 122 10.00 -6.28 -3.81
CA ILE A 122 10.23 -5.94 -5.22
C ILE A 122 11.73 -5.90 -5.50
N SER A 123 12.54 -5.22 -4.68
CA SER A 123 13.99 -5.14 -4.87
C SER A 123 14.68 -6.52 -4.82
N LEU A 124 14.20 -7.43 -3.97
CA LEU A 124 14.68 -8.82 -3.95
C LEU A 124 14.28 -9.61 -5.20
N GLN A 125 13.06 -9.41 -5.72
CA GLN A 125 12.60 -10.04 -6.96
C GLN A 125 13.29 -9.46 -8.20
N ASP A 126 13.55 -8.16 -8.27
CA ASP A 126 14.26 -7.52 -9.37
C ASP A 126 15.70 -8.04 -9.45
N LYS A 127 16.42 -8.15 -8.32
CA LYS A 127 17.74 -8.81 -8.29
C LYS A 127 17.71 -10.26 -8.76
N GLY A 128 16.60 -10.97 -8.54
CA GLY A 128 16.40 -12.33 -9.08
C GLY A 128 16.25 -12.33 -10.60
N ARG A 129 15.36 -11.47 -11.12
CA ARG A 129 15.05 -11.35 -12.55
C ARG A 129 16.22 -10.81 -13.37
N GLU A 130 17.01 -9.90 -12.82
CA GLU A 130 18.18 -9.35 -13.49
C GLU A 130 19.28 -10.41 -13.67
N ARG A 131 19.54 -11.22 -12.64
CA ARG A 131 20.44 -12.39 -12.73
C ARG A 131 19.95 -13.44 -13.74
N GLU A 132 18.64 -13.63 -13.85
CA GLU A 132 18.06 -14.55 -14.83
C GLU A 132 18.25 -14.04 -16.27
N ARG A 133 17.98 -12.75 -16.50
CA ARG A 133 18.24 -12.08 -17.80
C ARG A 133 19.72 -12.07 -18.18
N GLU A 134 20.62 -11.90 -17.22
CA GLU A 134 22.07 -12.00 -17.45
C GLU A 134 22.49 -13.40 -17.89
N ARG A 135 21.94 -14.45 -17.26
CA ARG A 135 22.18 -15.85 -17.65
C ARG A 135 21.65 -16.14 -19.04
N GLU A 136 20.45 -15.67 -19.38
CA GLU A 136 19.87 -15.81 -20.72
C GLU A 136 20.74 -15.10 -21.78
N ARG A 137 21.19 -13.87 -21.50
CA ARG A 137 22.11 -13.15 -22.41
C ARG A 137 23.44 -13.87 -22.59
N ALA A 138 24.01 -14.39 -21.51
CA ALA A 138 25.26 -15.15 -21.55
C ALA A 138 25.12 -16.45 -22.36
N ALA A 139 23.98 -17.14 -22.26
CA ALA A 139 23.70 -18.35 -23.02
C ALA A 139 23.54 -18.07 -24.53
N ILE A 140 22.94 -16.94 -24.90
CA ILE A 140 22.78 -16.52 -26.30
C ILE A 140 24.13 -16.15 -26.95
N LEU A 141 25.08 -15.61 -26.18
CA LEU A 141 26.41 -15.23 -26.67
C LEU A 141 27.38 -16.41 -26.85
N GLN A 142 27.01 -17.62 -26.41
CA GLN A 142 27.83 -18.83 -26.51
C GLN A 142 27.44 -19.76 -27.68
N HIS A 143 26.54 -19.31 -28.56
CA HIS A 143 26.15 -19.97 -29.81
C HIS A 143 26.33 -19.00 -30.99
#